data_AF-A0A830B202-F1
#
_entry.id   AF-A0A830B202-F1
#
_cell.length_a   1.000
_cell.length_b   1.000
_cell.length_c   1.000
_cell.angle_alpha   90.00
_cell.angle_beta   90.00
_cell.angle_gamma   90.00
#
_symmetry.space_group_name_H-M   'P 1'
#
loop_
_entity.id
_entity.type
_entity.pdbx_description
1 polymer ?
#
loop_
_entity_poly.entity_id
_entity_poly.type
_entity_poly.pdbx_seq_one_letter_code
_entity_poly.pdbx_strand_id
1 'polypeptide(L)' 'MFEGLVRQLILGYLGRYIKDIQKEQLKITLWNEEVLMKNVELILESFDYHRLPFAFRQGWVGKLSIKIPWKKLG' A
#
# COMPACT_ATOMS: atom_id res chain seq x y z
N MET A 1 1.08 20.24 2.32
CA MET A 1 2.29 20.01 1.46
C MET A 1 2.95 18.67 1.78
N PHE A 2 3.05 18.27 3.06
CA PHE A 2 3.62 16.98 3.47
C PHE A 2 2.72 15.79 3.11
N GLU A 3 1.40 15.98 3.10
CA GLU A 3 0.42 14.94 2.78
C GLU A 3 0.59 14.43 1.35
N GLY A 4 0.90 15.32 0.40
CA GLY A 4 1.15 14.98 -0.99
C GLY A 4 2.39 14.10 -1.14
N LEU A 5 3.46 14.41 -0.41
CA LEU A 5 4.70 13.64 -0.39
C LEU A 5 4.47 12.25 0.22
N VAL A 6 3.83 12.19 1.39
CA VAL A 6 3.51 10.92 2.06
C VAL A 6 2.61 10.06 1.18
N ARG A 7 1.63 10.65 0.50
CA ARG A 7 0.79 9.95 -0.48
C ARG A 7 1.62 9.36 -1.62
N GLN A 8 2.51 10.15 -2.23
CA GLN A 8 3.36 9.66 -3.31
C GLN A 8 4.27 8.52 -2.85
N LEU A 9 4.84 8.62 -1.64
CA LEU A 9 5.65 7.57 -1.03
C LEU A 9 4.86 6.27 -0.84
N ILE A 10 3.67 6.36 -0.25
CA ILE A 10 2.82 5.18 0.00
C ILE A 10 2.40 4.54 -1.33
N LEU A 11 1.94 5.33 -2.30
CA LEU A 11 1.54 4.82 -3.61
C LEU A 11 2.73 4.20 -4.36
N GLY A 12 3.89 4.85 -4.35
CA GLY A 12 5.09 4.35 -5.02
C GLY A 12 5.61 3.07 -4.37
N TYR A 13 5.58 2.98 -3.03
CA TYR A 13 6.01 1.78 -2.32
C TYR A 13 5.04 0.62 -2.55
N LEU A 14 3.76 0.83 -2.28
CA LEU A 14 2.73 -0.22 -2.34
C LEU A 14 2.42 -0.64 -3.78
N GLY A 15 2.50 0.27 -4.74
CA GLY A 15 2.23 -0.01 -6.15
C GLY A 15 3.19 -1.04 -6.77
N ARG A 16 4.28 -1.38 -6.08
CA ARG A 16 5.18 -2.49 -6.46
C ARG A 16 4.67 -3.86 -6.02
N TYR A 17 3.77 -3.91 -5.05
CA TYR A 17 3.31 -5.15 -4.41
C TYR A 17 1.82 -5.42 -4.60
N ILE A 18 1.01 -4.38 -4.82
CA ILE A 18 -0.45 -4.47 -4.87
C ILE A 18 -0.94 -4.02 -6.24
N LYS A 19 -1.84 -4.81 -6.85
CA LYS A 19 -2.50 -4.47 -8.11
C LYS A 19 -3.55 -3.37 -7.93
N ASP A 20 -3.65 -2.52 -8.94
CA ASP A 20 -4.74 -1.54 -9.12
C ASP A 20 -5.11 -0.70 -7.89
N ILE A 21 -4.09 -0.18 -7.17
CA ILE A 21 -4.31 0.74 -6.05
C ILE A 21 -5.08 1.99 -6.53
N GLN A 22 -6.34 2.09 -6.11
CA GLN A 22 -7.20 3.22 -6.40
C GLN A 22 -6.68 4.48 -5.71
N LYS A 23 -6.15 5.43 -6.50
CA LYS A 23 -5.49 6.66 -6.01
C LYS A 23 -6.46 7.57 -5.26
N GLU A 24 -7.74 7.49 -5.60
CA GLU A 24 -8.86 8.28 -5.07
C GLU A 24 -9.25 7.77 -3.68
N GLN A 25 -9.31 6.45 -3.48
CA GLN A 25 -9.60 5.83 -2.18
C GLN A 25 -8.53 6.21 -1.14
N LEU A 26 -7.26 6.20 -1.56
CA LEU A 26 -6.13 6.56 -0.70
C LEU A 26 -6.18 8.02 -0.24
N LYS A 27 -6.74 8.92 -1.08
CA LYS A 27 -6.88 10.35 -0.74
C LYS A 27 -7.83 10.55 0.44
N ILE A 28 -8.99 9.87 0.46
CA ILE A 28 -10.02 10.04 1.50
C ILE A 28 -9.53 9.50 2.85
N THR A 29 -8.83 8.37 2.85
CA THR A 29 -8.39 7.73 4.09
C THR A 29 -7.23 8.47 4.78
N LEU A 30 -6.31 9.07 4.02
CA LEU A 30 -5.20 9.86 4.59
C LEU A 30 -5.66 10.98 5.53
N TRP A 31 -6.85 11.56 5.30
CA TRP A 31 -7.43 12.60 6.16
C TRP A 31 -7.84 12.08 7.55
N ASN A 32 -8.12 10.78 7.69
CA ASN A 32 -8.52 10.15 8.95
C ASN A 32 -7.33 9.55 9.73
N GLU A 33 -6.11 10.00 9.46
CA GLU A 33 -4.86 9.48 10.06
C GLU A 33 -4.57 8.00 9.76
N GLU A 34 -5.40 7.33 8.97
CA GLU A 34 -5.28 5.90 8.65
C GLU A 34 -5.60 5.62 7.18
N VAL A 35 -4.65 5.00 6.48
CA VAL A 35 -4.88 4.40 5.16
C VAL A 35 -5.37 2.98 5.34
N LEU A 36 -6.60 2.73 4.88
CA LEU A 36 -7.24 1.42 4.95
C LEU A 36 -7.53 0.89 3.54
N MET A 37 -6.97 -0.27 3.25
CA MET A 37 -7.29 -1.06 2.07
C MET A 37 -7.77 -2.44 2.52
N LYS A 38 -8.75 -2.98 1.82
CA LYS A 38 -9.33 -4.30 2.09
C LYS A 38 -9.31 -5.13 0.83
N ASN A 39 -9.06 -6.43 1.00
CA ASN A 39 -9.09 -7.43 -0.07
C ASN A 39 -8.29 -7.01 -1.30
N VAL A 40 -7.05 -6.56 -1.10
CA VAL A 40 -6.18 -6.14 -2.19
C VAL A 40 -5.44 -7.34 -2.77
N GLU A 41 -5.32 -7.38 -4.09
CA GLU A 41 -4.60 -8.43 -4.80
C GLU A 41 -3.11 -8.09 -4.88
N LEU A 42 -2.27 -9.11 -4.70
CA LEU A 42 -0.83 -8.99 -4.79
C LEU A 42 -0.33 -9.15 -6.23
N ILE A 43 0.72 -8.41 -6.57
CA ILE A 43 1.55 -8.65 -7.76
C ILE A 43 2.48 -9.81 -7.38
N LEU A 44 2.30 -10.99 -7.97
CA LEU A 44 3.01 -12.20 -7.56
C LEU A 44 4.50 -12.11 -7.91
N GLU A 45 4.79 -11.48 -9.04
CA GLU A 45 6.11 -11.21 -9.57
C GLU A 45 6.94 -10.29 -8.64
N SER A 46 6.26 -9.52 -7.77
CA SER A 46 6.94 -8.64 -6.81
C SER A 46 7.77 -9.41 -5.77
N PHE A 47 7.50 -10.70 -5.60
CA PHE A 47 8.22 -11.57 -4.66
C PHE A 47 9.38 -12.34 -5.31
N ASP A 48 9.51 -12.32 -6.64
CA ASP A 48 10.52 -13.09 -7.37
C ASP A 48 11.95 -12.67 -7.03
N TYR A 49 12.15 -11.40 -6.65
CA TYR A 49 13.44 -10.89 -6.19
C TYR A 49 13.99 -11.67 -4.97
N HIS A 50 13.12 -12.29 -4.18
CA HIS A 50 13.52 -13.08 -3.01
C HIS A 50 13.99 -14.49 -3.35
N ARG A 51 13.98 -14.91 -4.64
CA ARG A 51 14.45 -16.23 -5.10
C ARG A 51 13.93 -17.39 -4.25
N LEU A 52 12.64 -17.35 -3.93
CA LEU A 52 12.00 -18.33 -3.08
C LEU A 52 11.95 -19.70 -3.79
N PRO A 53 12.07 -20.82 -3.06
CA PRO A 53 12.01 -22.17 -3.65
C PRO A 53 10.58 -22.60 -4.05
N PHE A 54 9.67 -21.64 -4.21
CA PHE A 54 8.28 -21.83 -4.58
C PHE A 54 7.76 -20.59 -5.32
N ALA A 55 6.75 -20.77 -6.16
CA ALA A 55 6.08 -19.70 -6.88
C ALA A 55 4.70 -19.42 -6.27
N PHE A 56 4.31 -18.14 -6.22
CA PHE A 56 2.95 -17.76 -5.87
C PHE A 56 2.05 -17.93 -7.09
N ARG A 57 0.87 -18.55 -6.90
CA ARG A 57 -0.16 -18.65 -7.95
C ARG A 57 -1.26 -17.61 -7.83
N GLN A 58 -1.50 -17.15 -6.61
CA GLN A 58 -2.50 -16.15 -6.25
C GLN A 58 -2.16 -15.59 -4.86
N GLY A 59 -2.59 -14.37 -4.55
CA GLY A 59 -2.30 -13.74 -3.28
C GLY A 59 -3.18 -12.53 -3.03
N TRP A 60 -3.76 -12.47 -1.83
CA TRP A 60 -4.57 -11.34 -1.38
C TRP A 60 -4.18 -10.94 0.04
N VAL A 61 -4.25 -9.65 0.31
CA VAL A 61 -4.18 -9.10 1.66
C VAL A 61 -5.58 -8.68 2.07
N GLY A 62 -6.15 -9.39 3.04
CA GLY A 62 -7.52 -9.13 3.50
C GLY A 62 -7.70 -7.72 4.08
N LYS A 63 -6.71 -7.21 4.81
CA LYS A 63 -6.71 -5.85 5.35
C LYS A 63 -5.30 -5.30 5.46
N LEU A 64 -5.08 -4.11 4.93
CA LEU A 64 -3.87 -3.32 5.11
C LEU A 64 -4.24 -1.98 5.76
N SER A 65 -3.74 -1.76 6.97
CA SER A 65 -3.89 -0.50 7.74
C SER A 65 -2.53 0.17 7.89
N ILE A 66 -2.42 1.42 7.47
CA ILE A 66 -1.22 2.25 7.69
C ILE A 66 -1.65 3.47 8.49
N LYS A 67 -1.18 3.59 9.73
CA LYS A 67 -1.47 4.73 10.59
C LYS A 67 -0.37 5.77 10.48
N ILE A 68 -0.76 7.02 10.26
CA ILE A 68 0.17 8.12 10.03
C ILE A 68 -0.01 9.13 11.15
N PRO A 69 0.97 9.25 12.07
CA PRO A 69 0.87 10.20 13.17
C PRO A 69 1.25 11.60 12.71
N TRP A 70 0.36 12.28 11.97
CA TRP A 70 0.61 13.62 11.40
C TRP A 70 1.18 14.62 12.43
N LYS A 71 0.66 14.59 13.66
CA LYS A 71 1.08 15.46 14.77
C LYS A 71 2.50 15.22 15.29
N LYS A 72 3.16 14.14 14.89
CA LYS A 72 4.52 13.77 15.31
C LYS A 72 5.52 13.73 14.13
N LEU A 73 5.06 14.05 12.93
CA LEU A 73 5.88 14.05 11.72
C LEU A 73 6.61 15.38 11.49
N GLY A 74 6.38 16.37 12.38
CA GLY A 74 7.09 17.65 12.46
C GLY A 74 7.23 18.09 13.91
#